data_AF-A0A183I410-F1
#
_entry.id   AF-A0A183I410-F1
#
_cell.length_a   1.000
_cell.length_b   1.000
_cell.length_c   1.000
_cell.angle_alpha   90.00
_cell.angle_beta   90.00
_cell.angle_gamma   90.00
#
_symmetry.space_group_name_H-M   'P 1'
#
loop_
_entity.id
_entity.type
_entity.pdbx_description
1 polymer ?
#
loop_
_entity_poly.entity_id
_entity_poly.type
_entity_poly.pdbx_seq_one_letter_code
_entity_poly.pdbx_strand_id
1 'polypeptide(L)'
;MERRYLRPDENCPIPLNENFWVDIICPDKAKRSAAVAYEIDQMYASNVAAEVDKALRENKENIDTDIMKQIAPSAVNVTGIQYENLISLSFDSDELIKQEENKRRRMRERIVNAALRKE
;
A
#
# COMPACT_ATOMS: atom_id res chain seq x y z
N MET A 1 -52.88 -23.25 -60.82
CA MET A 1 -51.79 -22.87 -59.90
C MET A 1 -51.28 -24.14 -59.23
N GLU A 2 -50.04 -24.52 -59.50
CA GLU A 2 -49.46 -25.77 -58.99
C GLU A 2 -49.21 -25.69 -57.47
N ARG A 3 -49.60 -26.74 -56.74
CA ARG A 3 -49.57 -26.87 -55.26
C ARG A 3 -48.15 -27.03 -54.67
N ARG A 4 -47.09 -26.56 -55.36
CA ARG A 4 -45.69 -26.84 -54.99
C ARG A 4 -45.12 -25.96 -53.88
N TYR A 5 -45.85 -24.95 -53.41
CA TYR A 5 -45.36 -23.96 -52.42
C TYR A 5 -45.86 -24.20 -50.97
N LEU A 6 -46.40 -25.39 -50.66
CA LEU A 6 -46.93 -25.71 -49.32
C LEU A 6 -46.16 -26.83 -48.60
N ARG A 7 -44.89 -27.04 -48.92
CA ARG A 7 -44.05 -27.97 -48.15
C ARG A 7 -43.26 -27.17 -47.10
N PRO A 8 -43.32 -27.55 -45.80
CA PRO A 8 -42.43 -27.00 -44.80
C PRO A 8 -40.99 -27.15 -45.27
N ASP A 9 -40.24 -26.05 -45.26
CA ASP A 9 -38.85 -26.01 -45.72
C ASP A 9 -38.01 -26.96 -44.86
N GLU A 10 -37.54 -28.07 -45.44
CA GLU A 10 -36.74 -29.09 -44.75
C GLU A 10 -35.39 -28.52 -44.26
N ASN A 11 -34.99 -27.36 -44.77
CA ASN A 11 -33.78 -26.64 -44.37
C ASN A 11 -34.00 -25.61 -43.25
N CYS A 12 -35.20 -25.53 -42.67
CA CYS A 12 -35.44 -24.63 -41.55
C CYS A 12 -34.84 -25.24 -40.27
N PRO A 13 -33.83 -24.60 -39.65
CA PRO A 13 -33.22 -25.15 -38.45
C PRO A 13 -34.25 -25.18 -37.31
N ILE A 14 -34.42 -26.34 -36.71
CA ILE A 14 -35.33 -26.52 -35.57
C ILE A 14 -34.75 -25.74 -34.39
N PRO A 15 -35.52 -24.82 -33.76
CA PRO A 15 -35.03 -24.08 -32.62
C PRO A 15 -34.69 -25.04 -31.48
N LEU A 16 -33.53 -24.80 -30.87
CA LEU A 16 -33.10 -25.56 -29.70
C LEU A 16 -34.11 -25.39 -28.57
N ASN A 17 -34.31 -26.44 -27.78
CA ASN A 17 -35.14 -26.38 -26.58
C ASN A 17 -34.61 -25.28 -25.63
N GLU A 18 -35.48 -24.52 -24.97
CA GLU A 18 -35.12 -23.40 -24.08
C GLU A 18 -34.04 -23.74 -23.04
N ASN A 19 -33.95 -25.03 -22.65
CA ASN A 19 -32.99 -25.53 -21.67
C ASN A 19 -31.67 -26.05 -22.26
N PHE A 20 -31.39 -25.85 -23.55
CA PHE A 20 -30.19 -26.41 -24.21
C PHE A 20 -28.87 -25.97 -23.57
N TRP A 21 -28.84 -24.78 -22.97
CA TRP A 21 -27.66 -24.24 -22.28
C TRP A 21 -27.24 -25.06 -21.06
N VAL A 22 -28.18 -25.78 -20.43
CA VAL A 22 -27.90 -26.57 -19.23
C VAL A 22 -26.93 -27.71 -19.54
N ASP A 23 -27.08 -28.35 -20.71
CA ASP A 23 -26.20 -29.43 -21.17
C ASP A 23 -24.81 -28.92 -21.59
N ILE A 24 -24.69 -27.63 -21.95
CA ILE A 24 -23.42 -26.99 -22.33
C ILE A 24 -22.65 -26.54 -21.08
N ILE A 25 -23.34 -25.99 -20.08
CA ILE A 25 -22.72 -25.43 -18.86
C ILE A 25 -22.42 -26.54 -17.85
N CYS A 26 -23.21 -27.62 -17.82
CA CYS A 26 -23.03 -28.75 -16.92
C CYS A 26 -22.89 -30.07 -17.70
N PRO A 27 -21.74 -30.32 -18.36
CA PRO A 27 -21.51 -31.54 -19.13
C PRO A 27 -21.53 -32.81 -18.25
N ASP A 28 -21.27 -32.67 -16.94
CA ASP A 28 -21.42 -33.75 -15.97
C ASP A 28 -22.81 -33.75 -15.34
N LYS A 29 -23.64 -34.73 -15.72
CA LYS A 29 -24.92 -35.06 -15.05
C LYS A 29 -24.74 -35.57 -13.61
N ALA A 30 -23.51 -35.58 -13.08
CA ALA A 30 -23.27 -35.72 -11.65
C ALA A 30 -23.49 -34.36 -10.99
N LYS A 31 -24.76 -34.01 -10.73
CA LYS A 31 -25.12 -32.92 -9.83
C LYS A 31 -24.48 -33.16 -8.47
N ARG A 32 -23.24 -32.71 -8.25
CA ARG A 32 -22.71 -32.57 -6.90
C ARG A 32 -23.61 -31.53 -6.23
N SER A 33 -24.19 -31.90 -5.09
CA SER A 33 -25.03 -30.96 -4.35
C SER A 33 -24.20 -29.73 -3.99
N ALA A 34 -24.85 -28.57 -3.87
CA ALA A 34 -24.16 -27.35 -3.44
C ALA A 34 -23.39 -27.55 -2.11
N ALA A 35 -23.88 -28.45 -1.25
CA ALA A 35 -23.20 -28.85 -0.02
C ALA A 35 -21.85 -29.54 -0.28
N VAL A 36 -21.79 -30.48 -1.24
CA VAL A 36 -20.54 -31.18 -1.59
C VAL A 36 -19.52 -30.23 -2.23
N ALA A 37 -19.98 -29.28 -3.07
CA ALA A 37 -19.09 -28.26 -3.62
C ALA A 37 -18.51 -27.35 -2.52
N TYR A 38 -19.35 -26.92 -1.58
CA TYR A 38 -18.93 -26.09 -0.46
C TYR A 38 -17.93 -26.80 0.48
N GLU A 39 -18.15 -28.09 0.78
CA GLU A 39 -17.21 -28.89 1.59
C GLU A 39 -15.83 -29.00 0.93
N ILE A 40 -15.81 -29.20 -0.39
CA ILE A 40 -14.57 -29.25 -1.17
C ILE A 40 -13.85 -27.90 -1.13
N ASP A 41 -14.56 -26.80 -1.36
CA ASP A 41 -14.00 -25.45 -1.30
C ASP A 41 -13.47 -25.12 0.10
N GLN A 42 -14.18 -25.52 1.15
CA GLN A 42 -13.75 -25.34 2.53
C GLN A 42 -12.46 -26.13 2.83
N MET A 43 -12.36 -27.36 2.32
CA MET A 43 -11.15 -28.17 2.46
C MET A 43 -9.97 -27.55 1.72
N TYR A 44 -10.17 -27.06 0.49
CA TYR A 44 -9.13 -26.34 -0.24
C TYR A 44 -8.68 -25.07 0.47
N ALA A 45 -9.61 -24.25 0.96
CA ALA A 45 -9.30 -23.05 1.72
C ALA A 45 -8.48 -23.37 2.99
N SER A 46 -8.84 -24.44 3.71
CA SER A 46 -8.10 -24.91 4.88
C SER A 46 -6.68 -25.36 4.53
N ASN A 47 -6.51 -26.08 3.41
CA ASN A 47 -5.19 -26.54 2.97
C ASN A 47 -4.30 -25.37 2.55
N VAL A 48 -4.86 -24.37 1.86
CA VAL A 48 -4.14 -23.15 1.48
C VAL A 48 -3.71 -22.39 2.73
N ALA A 49 -4.59 -22.21 3.72
CA ALA A 49 -4.24 -21.55 4.97
C ALA A 49 -3.09 -22.27 5.70
N ALA A 50 -3.13 -23.60 5.76
CA ALA A 50 -2.07 -24.40 6.37
C ALA A 50 -0.72 -24.27 5.64
N GLU A 51 -0.72 -24.23 4.30
CA GLU A 51 0.50 -24.06 3.52
C GLU A 51 1.08 -22.65 3.66
N VAL A 52 0.23 -21.62 3.71
CA VAL A 52 0.65 -20.23 3.98
C VAL A 52 1.29 -20.12 5.36
N ASP A 53 0.68 -20.69 6.40
CA ASP A 53 1.23 -20.69 7.75
C ASP A 53 2.57 -21.43 7.81
N LYS A 54 2.69 -22.53 7.07
CA LYS A 54 3.96 -23.27 6.94
C LYS A 54 5.03 -22.42 6.26
N ALA A 55 4.71 -21.80 5.13
CA ALA A 55 5.64 -20.92 4.42
C ALA A 55 6.06 -19.71 5.26
N LEU A 56 5.16 -19.14 6.06
CA LEU A 56 5.48 -18.06 7.00
C LEU A 56 6.43 -18.51 8.10
N ARG A 57 6.23 -19.70 8.67
CA ARG A 57 7.13 -20.26 9.68
C ARG A 57 8.51 -20.56 9.11
N GLU A 58 8.58 -21.18 7.93
CA GLU A 58 9.84 -21.52 7.27
C GLU A 58 10.65 -20.28 6.89
N ASN A 59 9.96 -19.18 6.53
CA ASN A 59 10.61 -17.92 6.17
C ASN A 59 10.78 -16.95 7.34
N LYS A 60 10.39 -17.33 8.56
CA LYS A 60 10.41 -16.42 9.72
C LYS A 60 11.81 -15.83 9.96
N GLU A 61 12.85 -16.65 9.90
CA GLU A 61 14.22 -16.19 10.13
C GLU A 61 14.70 -15.22 9.05
N ASN A 62 14.32 -15.42 7.79
CA ASN A 62 14.64 -14.52 6.69
C ASN A 62 13.93 -13.17 6.86
N ILE A 63 12.64 -13.21 7.21
CA ILE A 63 11.82 -12.02 7.49
C ILE A 63 12.43 -11.24 8.66
N ASP A 64 12.72 -11.91 9.78
CA ASP A 64 13.29 -11.28 10.97
C ASP A 64 14.67 -10.69 10.66
N THR A 65 15.50 -11.37 9.85
CA THR A 65 16.81 -10.87 9.42
C THR A 65 16.70 -9.63 8.54
N ASP A 66 15.78 -9.60 7.58
CA ASP A 66 15.60 -8.47 6.69
C ASP A 66 14.97 -7.26 7.41
N ILE A 67 14.05 -7.51 8.34
CA ILE A 67 13.54 -6.48 9.27
C ILE A 67 14.71 -5.90 10.07
N MET A 68 15.58 -6.74 10.64
CA MET A 68 16.74 -6.27 11.39
C MET A 68 17.72 -5.48 10.52
N LYS A 69 17.94 -5.85 9.26
CA LYS A 69 18.77 -5.05 8.33
C LYS A 69 18.20 -3.67 8.03
N GLN A 70 16.88 -3.50 8.06
CA GLN A 70 16.22 -2.20 7.87
C GLN A 70 16.21 -1.37 9.16
N ILE A 71 15.95 -2.01 10.31
CA ILE A 71 15.87 -1.34 11.60
C ILE A 71 17.26 -1.00 12.13
N ALA A 72 18.26 -1.87 11.94
CA ALA A 72 19.60 -1.67 12.49
C ALA A 72 20.24 -0.35 12.05
N PRO A 73 20.21 0.09 10.77
CA PRO A 73 20.67 1.43 10.41
C PRO A 73 19.92 2.55 11.15
N SER A 74 18.61 2.41 11.36
CA SER A 74 17.82 3.42 12.09
C SER A 74 18.06 3.41 13.60
N ALA A 75 18.37 2.26 14.20
CA ALA A 75 18.58 2.10 15.64
C ALA A 75 20.06 2.23 16.05
N VAL A 76 20.99 1.88 15.15
CA VAL A 76 22.46 1.88 15.35
C VAL A 76 23.11 3.15 14.80
N ASN A 77 22.43 3.97 14.00
CA ASN A 77 22.85 5.34 13.70
C ASN A 77 22.64 6.29 14.90
N VAL A 78 23.03 5.81 16.08
CA VAL A 78 23.18 6.55 17.31
C VAL A 78 24.12 7.73 17.08
N THR A 79 25.15 7.59 16.23
CA THR A 79 26.05 8.67 15.85
C THR A 79 25.31 9.80 15.13
N GLY A 80 24.56 9.53 14.06
CA GLY A 80 23.76 10.55 13.37
C GLY A 80 22.76 11.25 14.28
N ILE A 81 22.01 10.49 15.08
CA ILE A 81 21.00 11.01 16.01
C ILE A 81 21.62 11.81 17.17
N GLN A 82 22.82 11.41 17.65
CA GLN A 82 23.56 12.15 18.67
C GLN A 82 24.16 13.44 18.12
N TYR A 83 24.74 13.43 16.91
CA TYR A 83 25.37 14.61 16.31
C TYR A 83 24.36 15.65 15.80
N GLU A 84 23.16 15.24 15.38
CA GLU A 84 22.10 16.17 14.96
C GLU A 84 21.63 17.06 16.12
N ASN A 85 21.60 16.51 17.34
CA ASN A 85 21.24 17.27 18.53
C ASN A 85 22.42 18.06 19.14
N LEU A 86 23.67 17.69 18.85
CA LEU A 86 24.86 18.41 19.35
C LEU A 86 24.99 19.81 18.74
N ILE A 87 24.57 20.01 17.49
CA ILE A 87 24.58 21.34 16.84
C ILE A 87 23.58 22.27 17.54
N SER A 88 22.38 21.77 17.85
CA SER A 88 21.32 22.53 18.52
C SER A 88 21.67 22.88 19.98
N LEU A 89 22.47 22.05 20.66
CA LEU A 89 22.93 22.30 22.03
C LEU A 89 24.18 23.20 22.12
N SER A 90 24.97 23.30 21.06
CA SER A 90 26.23 24.08 21.04
C SER A 90 26.07 25.49 20.49
N PHE A 91 24.95 25.79 19.82
CA PHE A 91 24.67 27.09 19.24
C PHE A 91 23.58 27.81 20.04
N ASP A 92 23.99 28.71 20.95
CA ASP A 92 23.06 29.64 21.61
C ASP A 92 22.68 30.77 20.63
N SER A 93 21.64 30.51 19.84
CA SER A 93 21.07 31.46 18.89
C SER A 93 20.57 32.74 19.57
N ASP A 94 20.10 32.64 20.81
CA ASP A 94 19.54 33.76 21.55
C ASP A 94 20.64 34.72 21.99
N GLU A 95 21.79 34.19 22.42
CA GLU A 95 22.95 35.01 22.76
C GLU A 95 23.48 35.75 21.51
N LEU A 96 23.56 35.08 20.37
CA LEU A 96 24.00 35.71 19.12
C LEU A 96 23.06 36.85 18.69
N ILE A 97 21.75 36.63 18.76
CA ILE A 97 20.73 37.64 18.44
C ILE A 97 20.85 38.85 19.38
N LYS A 98 21.00 38.61 20.70
CA LYS A 98 21.21 39.68 21.69
C LYS A 98 22.46 40.49 21.42
N GLN A 99 23.57 39.84 21.04
CA GLN A 99 24.81 40.53 20.72
C GLN A 99 24.66 41.45 19.51
N GLU A 100 24.02 40.99 18.43
CA GLU A 100 23.80 41.85 17.25
C GLU A 100 22.78 42.96 17.48
N GLU A 101 21.72 42.68 18.23
CA GLU A 101 20.77 43.73 18.60
C GLU A 101 21.44 44.84 19.43
N ASN A 102 22.32 44.47 20.36
CA ASN A 102 23.10 45.42 21.14
C ASN A 102 24.08 46.24 20.28
N LYS A 103 24.73 45.63 19.29
CA LYS A 103 25.58 46.38 18.33
C LYS A 103 24.77 47.40 17.55
N ARG A 104 23.60 47.00 17.02
CA ARG A 104 22.70 47.90 16.29
C ARG A 104 22.16 49.02 17.18
N ARG A 105 21.82 48.71 18.44
CA ARG A 105 21.37 49.71 19.43
C ARG A 105 22.45 50.76 19.69
N ARG A 106 23.69 50.34 19.96
CA ARG A 106 24.83 51.25 20.15
C ARG A 106 25.09 52.13 18.92
N MET A 107 24.92 51.58 17.72
CA MET A 107 25.08 52.35 16.49
C MET A 107 24.00 53.42 16.34
N ARG A 108 22.73 53.09 16.62
CA ARG A 108 21.63 54.06 16.64
C ARG A 108 21.86 55.16 17.68
N GLU A 109 22.26 54.80 18.90
CA GLU A 109 22.57 55.77 19.96
C GLU A 109 23.71 56.71 19.56
N ARG A 110 24.77 56.20 18.92
CA ARG A 110 25.86 57.04 18.40
C ARG A 110 25.37 58.03 17.35
N ILE A 111 24.52 57.61 16.43
CA ILE A 111 23.96 58.48 15.39
C ILE A 111 23.08 59.57 16.01
N VAL A 112 22.20 59.19 16.94
CA VAL A 112 21.31 60.14 17.65
C VAL A 112 22.14 61.14 18.46
N ASN A 113 23.12 60.68 19.24
CA ASN A 113 23.98 61.57 20.02
C ASN A 113 24.84 62.48 19.15
N ALA A 114 25.27 62.02 17.96
CA ALA A 114 26.01 62.87 17.01
C ALA A 114 25.12 63.93 16.37
N ALA A 115 23.84 63.63 16.12
CA ALA A 115 22.86 64.58 15.63
C ALA A 115 22.53 65.65 16.69
N LEU A 116 22.30 65.23 17.94
CA LEU A 116 21.96 66.13 19.06
C LEU A 116 23.11 67.06 19.49
N ARG A 117 24.38 66.73 19.17
CA ARG A 117 25.55 67.59 19.47
C ARG A 117 25.81 68.67 18.41
N LYS A 118 25.06 68.67 17.31
CA LYS A 118 25.21 69.63 16.20
C LYS A 118 24.22 70.81 16.28
N GLU A 119 23.32 70.81 17.25
CA GLU A 119 22.55 71.97 17.70
C GLU A 119 23.29 72.70 18.83
#